data_AF-C9ZFB9-F1
#
_entry.id   AF-C9ZFB9-F1
#
_cell.length_a   1.000
_cell.length_b   1.000
_cell.length_c   1.000
_cell.angle_alpha   90.00
_cell.angle_beta   90.00
_cell.angle_gamma   90.00
#
_symmetry.space_group_name_H-M   'P 1'
#
loop_
_entity.id
_entity.type
_entity.pdbx_description
1 polymer ?
#
loop_
_entity_poly.entity_id
_entity_poly.type
_entity_poly.pdbx_seq_one_letter_code
_entity_poly.pdbx_strand_id
1 'polypeptide(L)'
;MTRTPLDTFLSDQALATARDAAADPSLVPVAITAANGEQCTWCDCPDGPRSPHNQRGYRCPGCPTTAKNVVSTFTGPNLRYDFPACDRHTTDIVASVAKLVGGSR
;
A
#
# COMPACT_ATOMS: atom_id res chain seq x y z
N MET A 1 -11.03 -13.17 -4.48
CA MET A 1 -11.81 -13.50 -3.26
C MET A 1 -12.53 -12.25 -2.82
N THR A 2 -13.76 -12.37 -2.34
CA THR A 2 -14.56 -11.25 -1.82
C THR A 2 -14.41 -11.22 -0.29
N ARG A 3 -14.33 -10.04 0.32
CA ARG A 3 -14.21 -9.90 1.78
C ARG A 3 -15.42 -10.50 2.50
N THR A 4 -15.18 -11.11 3.66
CA THR A 4 -16.24 -11.52 4.58
C THR A 4 -16.70 -10.34 5.45
N PRO A 5 -17.87 -10.42 6.12
CA PRO A 5 -18.30 -9.40 7.08
C PRO A 5 -17.30 -9.18 8.23
N LEU A 6 -16.62 -10.24 8.68
CA LEU A 6 -15.57 -10.14 9.70
C LEU A 6 -14.35 -9.38 9.15
N ASP A 7 -13.93 -9.66 7.92
CA ASP A 7 -12.83 -8.94 7.28
C ASP A 7 -13.14 -7.46 7.14
N THR A 8 -14.38 -7.12 6.77
CA THR A 8 -14.84 -5.73 6.71
C THR A 8 -14.75 -5.06 8.07
N PHE A 9 -15.29 -5.69 9.12
CA PHE A 9 -15.24 -5.15 10.48
C PHE A 9 -13.80 -4.92 10.98
N LEU A 10 -12.89 -5.88 10.74
CA LEU A 10 -11.48 -5.75 11.12
C LEU A 10 -10.78 -4.67 10.28
N SER A 11 -11.09 -4.58 8.99
CA SER A 11 -10.53 -3.57 8.09
C SER A 11 -10.97 -2.16 8.51
N ASP A 12 -12.24 -1.98 8.84
CA ASP A 12 -12.79 -0.70 9.28
C ASP A 12 -12.14 -0.23 10.60
N GLN A 13 -11.96 -1.15 11.56
CA GLN A 13 -11.24 -0.83 12.81
C GLN A 13 -9.78 -0.46 12.54
N ALA A 14 -9.06 -1.25 11.73
CA ALA A 14 -7.67 -0.96 11.40
C ALA A 14 -7.50 0.40 10.70
N LEU A 15 -8.39 0.73 9.77
CA LEU A 15 -8.41 2.01 9.07
C LEU A 15 -8.76 3.17 10.00
N ALA A 16 -9.73 2.99 10.90
CA ALA A 16 -10.09 4.01 11.89
C ALA A 16 -8.91 4.30 12.84
N THR A 17 -8.28 3.26 13.39
CA THR A 17 -7.10 3.40 14.25
C THR A 17 -5.94 4.07 13.54
N ALA A 18 -5.64 3.68 12.29
CA ALA A 18 -4.58 4.31 11.51
C ALA A 18 -4.89 5.78 11.20
N ARG A 19 -6.13 6.12 10.88
CA ARG A 19 -6.56 7.50 10.66
C ARG A 19 -6.38 8.36 11.91
N ASP A 20 -6.77 7.85 13.07
CA ASP A 20 -6.67 8.57 14.33
C ASP A 20 -5.18 8.79 14.71
N ALA A 21 -4.33 7.78 14.48
CA ALA A 21 -2.88 7.93 14.65
C ALA A 21 -2.27 8.96 13.68
N ALA A 22 -2.81 9.08 12.46
CA ALA A 22 -2.34 10.04 11.46
C ALA A 22 -2.66 11.50 11.83
N ALA A 23 -3.41 11.76 12.91
CA ALA A 23 -3.58 13.09 13.47
C ALA A 23 -2.27 13.62 14.11
N ASP A 24 -1.37 12.74 14.53
CA ASP A 24 -0.02 13.11 14.96
C ASP A 24 0.89 13.28 13.73
N PRO A 25 1.41 14.50 13.46
CA PRO A 25 2.25 14.75 12.29
C PRO A 25 3.63 14.07 12.35
N SER A 26 4.03 13.51 13.51
CA SER A 26 5.27 12.75 13.65
C SER A 26 5.13 11.27 13.27
N LEU A 27 3.91 10.80 13.00
CA LEU A 27 3.61 9.41 12.66
C LEU A 27 3.22 9.26 11.19
N VAL A 28 3.57 8.09 10.64
CA VAL A 28 3.09 7.64 9.32
C VAL A 28 2.50 6.24 9.49
N PRO A 29 1.22 6.15 9.86
CA PRO A 29 0.59 4.87 10.12
C PRO A 29 0.34 4.11 8.82
N VAL A 30 0.52 2.79 8.90
CA VAL A 30 0.25 1.84 7.82
C VAL A 30 -0.80 0.86 8.31
N ALA A 31 -1.94 0.79 7.62
CA ALA A 31 -2.96 -0.22 7.85
C ALA A 31 -2.87 -1.30 6.77
N ILE A 32 -2.89 -2.57 7.17
CA ILE A 32 -2.94 -3.70 6.24
C ILE A 32 -4.30 -4.36 6.43
N THR A 33 -5.12 -4.30 5.39
CA THR A 33 -6.50 -4.81 5.40
C THR A 33 -6.69 -5.90 4.36
N ALA A 34 -7.76 -6.68 4.46
CA ALA A 34 -8.04 -7.71 3.45
C ALA A 34 -8.35 -7.08 2.09
N ALA A 35 -7.93 -7.71 0.99
CA ALA A 35 -8.37 -7.32 -0.36
C ALA A 35 -9.80 -7.80 -0.65
N ASN A 36 -10.50 -7.12 -1.55
CA ASN A 36 -11.84 -7.44 -2.04
C ASN A 36 -11.84 -7.82 -3.54
N GLY A 37 -10.83 -8.59 -3.96
CA GLY A 37 -10.73 -9.10 -5.33
C GLY A 37 -10.05 -8.16 -6.32
N GLU A 38 -9.44 -7.07 -5.85
CA GLU A 38 -8.58 -6.22 -6.64
C GLU A 38 -7.35 -7.00 -7.15
N GLN A 39 -6.73 -6.52 -8.23
CA GLN A 39 -5.44 -7.00 -8.69
C GLN A 39 -4.32 -6.30 -7.93
N CYS A 40 -3.18 -6.99 -7.73
CA CYS A 40 -1.99 -6.37 -7.17
C CYS A 40 -1.54 -5.20 -8.06
N THR A 41 -1.42 -4.00 -7.48
CA THR A 41 -1.01 -2.78 -8.20
C THR A 41 0.49 -2.54 -8.15
N TRP A 42 1.23 -3.33 -7.37
CA TRP A 42 2.68 -3.24 -7.26
C TRP A 42 3.40 -3.96 -8.41
N CYS A 43 4.70 -3.69 -8.56
CA CYS A 43 5.53 -4.32 -9.59
C CYS A 43 6.97 -4.54 -9.13
N ASP A 44 7.67 -5.42 -9.83
CA ASP A 44 9.09 -5.74 -9.59
C ASP A 44 10.04 -4.86 -10.42
N CYS A 45 9.54 -3.80 -11.05
CA CYS A 45 10.40 -2.91 -11.81
C CYS A 45 11.42 -2.26 -10.87
N PRO A 46 12.71 -2.19 -11.26
CA PRO A 46 13.72 -1.58 -10.41
C PRO A 46 13.43 -0.09 -10.23
N ASP A 47 13.64 0.40 -9.01
CA ASP A 47 13.58 1.83 -8.71
C ASP A 47 14.78 2.61 -9.29
N GLY A 48 14.61 3.93 -9.37
CA GLY A 48 15.70 4.86 -9.67
C GLY A 48 15.88 5.20 -11.15
N PRO A 49 16.99 5.87 -11.53
CA PRO A 49 17.16 6.45 -12.87
C PRO A 49 17.13 5.42 -14.02
N ARG A 50 17.51 4.17 -13.73
CA ARG A 50 17.50 3.07 -14.71
C ARG A 50 16.16 2.35 -14.79
N SER A 51 15.15 2.78 -14.05
CA SER A 51 13.81 2.20 -14.09
C SER A 51 13.23 2.28 -15.50
N PRO A 52 12.57 1.23 -16.00
CA PRO A 52 11.84 1.31 -17.27
C PRO A 52 10.71 2.34 -17.23
N HIS A 53 10.22 2.71 -16.03
CA HIS A 53 9.25 3.78 -15.84
C HIS A 53 9.73 5.15 -16.33
N ASN A 54 11.03 5.36 -16.46
CA ASN A 54 11.58 6.62 -16.99
C ASN A 54 11.59 6.66 -18.53
N GLN A 55 11.23 5.55 -19.19
CA GLN A 55 11.16 5.47 -20.65
C GLN A 55 9.81 5.95 -21.15
N ARG A 56 9.82 6.86 -22.12
CA ARG A 56 8.58 7.37 -22.72
C ARG A 56 7.78 6.23 -23.35
N GLY A 57 6.51 6.10 -22.94
CA GLY A 57 5.59 5.11 -23.48
C GLY A 57 5.67 3.73 -22.83
N TYR A 58 6.59 3.51 -21.87
CA TYR A 58 6.59 2.28 -21.08
C TYR A 58 5.33 2.19 -20.24
N ARG A 59 4.64 1.05 -20.31
CA ARG A 59 3.54 0.70 -19.44
C ARG A 59 3.95 -0.53 -18.63
N CYS A 60 4.06 -0.36 -17.32
CA CYS A 60 4.34 -1.49 -16.46
C CYS A 60 3.17 -2.47 -16.52
N PRO A 61 3.42 -3.77 -16.79
CA PRO A 61 2.37 -4.78 -16.79
C PRO A 61 1.78 -5.02 -15.39
N GLY A 62 2.38 -4.45 -14.35
CA GLY A 62 2.01 -4.69 -12.96
C GLY A 62 2.32 -6.11 -12.51
N CYS A 63 1.77 -6.49 -11.37
CA CYS A 63 1.79 -7.87 -10.90
C CYS A 63 0.47 -8.55 -11.32
N PRO A 64 0.51 -9.66 -12.07
CA PRO A 64 -0.71 -10.31 -12.54
C PRO A 64 -1.50 -10.98 -11.40
N THR A 65 -0.89 -11.18 -10.24
CA THR A 65 -1.48 -11.85 -9.08
C THR A 65 -2.61 -11.02 -8.47
N THR A 66 -3.67 -11.69 -8.02
CA THR A 66 -4.74 -11.06 -7.24
C THR A 66 -4.18 -10.52 -5.92
N ALA A 67 -4.66 -9.36 -5.51
CA ALA A 67 -4.33 -8.82 -4.21
C ALA A 67 -4.91 -9.73 -3.10
N LYS A 68 -4.11 -9.92 -2.04
CA LYS A 68 -4.56 -10.54 -0.80
C LYS A 68 -4.82 -9.49 0.27
N ASN A 69 -4.03 -8.42 0.25
CA ASN A 69 -4.14 -7.30 1.18
C ASN A 69 -4.30 -5.98 0.44
N VAL A 70 -4.80 -4.95 1.13
CA VAL A 70 -4.66 -3.55 0.76
C VAL A 70 -3.80 -2.89 1.83
N VAL A 71 -2.64 -2.37 1.42
CA VAL A 71 -1.77 -1.57 2.27
C VAL A 71 -2.20 -0.12 2.14
N SER A 72 -2.66 0.48 3.23
CA SER A 72 -3.11 1.86 3.27
C SER A 72 -2.14 2.72 4.07
N THR A 73 -1.70 3.85 3.51
CA THR A 73 -0.89 4.85 4.21
C THR A 73 -1.65 6.16 4.31
N PHE A 74 -1.41 6.91 5.39
CA PHE A 74 -2.04 8.20 5.62
C PHE A 74 -1.02 9.34 5.59
N THR A 75 -1.35 10.41 4.88
CA THR A 75 -0.61 11.68 4.90
C THR A 75 -1.47 12.71 5.64
N GLY A 76 -1.45 12.62 6.98
CA GLY A 76 -2.44 13.27 7.83
C GLY A 76 -3.78 12.52 7.87
N PRO A 77 -4.74 12.94 8.71
CA PRO A 77 -5.97 12.17 8.98
C PRO A 77 -6.96 12.13 7.80
N ASN A 78 -6.79 13.00 6.80
CA ASN A 78 -7.77 13.18 5.72
C ASN A 78 -7.29 12.69 4.35
N LEU A 79 -6.01 12.30 4.21
CA LEU A 79 -5.46 11.85 2.94
C LEU A 79 -4.95 10.42 3.09
N ARG A 80 -5.55 9.49 2.34
CA ARG A 80 -5.24 8.07 2.38
C ARG A 80 -4.86 7.57 0.99
N TYR A 81 -3.82 6.76 0.91
CA TYR A 81 -3.39 6.06 -0.29
C TYR A 81 -3.53 4.56 -0.08
N ASP A 82 -4.19 3.88 -1.01
CA ASP A 82 -4.47 2.44 -0.94
C ASP A 82 -3.70 1.69 -2.02
N PHE A 83 -2.95 0.66 -1.62
CA PHE A 83 -2.13 -0.17 -2.49
C PHE A 83 -2.54 -1.65 -2.36
N PRO A 84 -3.47 -2.12 -3.21
CA PRO A 84 -3.77 -3.55 -3.29
C PRO A 84 -2.52 -4.36 -3.66
N ALA A 85 -2.20 -5.38 -2.87
CA ALA A 85 -0.96 -6.13 -3.00
C ALA A 85 -1.16 -7.63 -2.79
N CYS A 86 -0.41 -8.43 -3.53
CA CYS A 86 -0.26 -9.85 -3.23
C CYS A 86 0.60 -10.03 -1.95
N ASP A 87 0.68 -11.25 -1.41
CA ASP A 87 1.43 -11.52 -0.17
C ASP A 87 2.88 -11.04 -0.23
N ARG A 88 3.56 -11.30 -1.36
CA ARG A 88 4.95 -10.86 -1.56
C ARG A 88 5.06 -9.33 -1.52
N HIS A 89 4.30 -8.64 -2.37
CA HIS A 89 4.41 -7.19 -2.53
C HIS A 89 3.87 -6.39 -1.35
N THR A 90 3.05 -6.98 -0.47
CA THR A 90 2.63 -6.36 0.78
C THR A 90 3.85 -5.93 1.61
N THR A 91 4.85 -6.80 1.72
CA THR A 91 6.08 -6.53 2.48
C THR A 91 6.94 -5.47 1.80
N ASP A 92 7.03 -5.51 0.46
CA ASP A 92 7.82 -4.56 -0.32
C ASP A 92 7.26 -3.13 -0.20
N ILE A 93 5.94 -2.97 -0.18
CA ILE A 93 5.29 -1.67 0.02
C ILE A 93 5.60 -1.14 1.42
N VAL A 94 5.42 -1.96 2.46
CA VAL A 94 5.70 -1.54 3.85
C VAL A 94 7.17 -1.13 4.00
N ALA A 95 8.10 -1.89 3.43
CA ALA A 95 9.52 -1.56 3.43
C ALA A 95 9.82 -0.25 2.69
N SER A 96 9.15 -0.01 1.55
CA SER A 96 9.28 1.22 0.76
C SER A 96 8.78 2.44 1.54
N VAL A 97 7.63 2.33 2.20
CA VAL A 97 7.08 3.36 3.08
C VAL A 97 8.02 3.64 4.24
N ALA A 98 8.47 2.60 4.95
CA ALA A 98 9.40 2.74 6.06
C ALA A 98 10.72 3.40 5.64
N LYS A 99 11.23 3.10 4.44
CA LYS A 99 12.43 3.75 3.88
C LYS A 99 12.21 5.23 3.60
N LEU A 100 11.07 5.60 2.99
CA LEU A 100 10.73 7.00 2.70
C LEU A 100 10.60 7.82 3.98
N VAL A 101 9.99 7.25 5.03
CA VAL A 101 9.81 7.90 6.33
C VAL A 101 11.11 7.94 7.12
N GLY A 102 11.88 6.85 7.10
CA GLY A 102 13.11 6.68 7.87
C GLY A 102 14.35 7.35 7.28
N GLY A 103 14.30 7.83 6.04
CA GLY A 103 15.46 8.51 5.44
C GLY A 103 15.32 8.86 3.97
N SER A 104 14.79 10.05 3.70
CA SER A 104 15.54 11.02 2.90
C SER A 104 16.86 11.31 3.64
N ARG A 105 17.92 10.59 3.27
CA ARG A 105 19.30 10.99 3.48
C ARG A 105 20.02 10.95 2.14
#